data_AF-A0AAV4GTV3-F1
#
_entry.id   AF-A0AAV4GTV3-F1
#
_cell.length_a   1.000
_cell.length_b   1.000
_cell.length_c   1.000
_cell.angle_alpha   90.00
_cell.angle_beta   90.00
_cell.angle_gamma   90.00
#
_symmetry.space_group_name_H-M   'P 1'
#
loop_
_entity.id
_entity.type
_entity.pdbx_description
1 polymer ?
#
loop_
_entity_poly.entity_id
_entity_poly.type
_entity_poly.pdbx_seq_one_letter_code
_entity_poly.pdbx_strand_id
1 'polypeptide(L)'
;MKSGSSRPSLAPTLTETEQLEKLAGYMVVPKDLWPFIKYPAHVRYIEIEAKGGEFRSGGFVLNNPFDTKVRGSTSEKRFIKLQNGFNKTAKDHKEWIAAYEDIEYLYVKGNGAVLTLQRDLQTAVSSLNANIARLAEYSKKLERRIASLESRFASSESR
;
A
#
# COMPACT_ATOMS: atom_id res chain seq x y z
N MET A 1 -0.61 -34.16 21.33
CA MET A 1 -0.30 -32.75 21.60
C MET A 1 0.43 -32.18 20.40
N LYS A 2 -0.16 -31.25 19.63
CA LYS A 2 0.52 -30.54 18.54
C LYS A 2 0.58 -29.06 18.93
N SER A 3 1.75 -28.65 19.40
CA SER A 3 2.15 -27.25 19.54
C SER A 3 1.81 -26.52 18.25
N GLY A 4 1.14 -25.35 18.34
CA GLY A 4 0.93 -24.48 17.19
C GLY A 4 2.27 -24.26 16.48
N SER A 5 2.28 -24.44 15.17
CA SER A 5 3.48 -24.26 14.35
C SER A 5 4.08 -22.90 14.65
N SER A 6 5.27 -22.91 15.25
CA SER A 6 6.02 -21.72 15.59
C SER A 6 6.22 -20.90 14.32
N ARG A 7 5.75 -19.65 14.37
CA ARG A 7 5.94 -18.64 13.32
C ARG A 7 7.43 -18.60 12.95
N PRO A 8 7.81 -18.35 11.69
CA PRO A 8 9.21 -18.17 11.33
C PRO A 8 9.87 -17.15 12.28
N SER A 9 11.07 -17.45 12.78
CA SER A 9 11.80 -16.56 13.68
C SER A 9 11.93 -15.17 13.06
N LEU A 10 11.70 -14.15 13.88
CA LEU A 10 11.81 -12.73 13.53
C LEU A 10 13.09 -12.50 12.73
N ALA A 11 12.93 -12.09 11.46
CA ALA A 11 14.03 -11.45 10.74
C ALA A 11 14.44 -10.19 11.53
N PRO A 12 15.71 -9.75 11.46
CA PRO A 12 16.12 -8.48 12.07
C PRO A 12 15.14 -7.37 11.69
N THR A 13 14.79 -6.52 12.64
CA THR A 13 13.89 -5.38 12.42
C THR A 13 14.45 -4.53 11.30
N LEU A 14 13.77 -4.54 10.15
CA LEU A 14 14.20 -3.80 8.97
C LEU A 14 14.14 -2.31 9.25
N THR A 15 15.14 -1.59 8.78
CA THR A 15 15.12 -0.12 8.75
C THR A 15 13.97 0.38 7.88
N GLU A 16 13.50 1.61 8.09
CA GLU A 16 12.41 2.20 7.28
C GLU A 16 12.73 2.16 5.78
N THR A 17 13.98 2.44 5.40
CA THR A 17 14.44 2.38 4.01
C THR A 17 14.31 0.98 3.42
N GLU A 18 14.77 -0.05 4.15
CA GLU A 18 14.64 -1.43 3.71
C GLU A 18 13.17 -1.85 3.59
N GLN A 19 12.31 -1.40 4.51
CA GLN A 19 10.86 -1.66 4.42
C GLN A 19 10.27 -1.04 3.16
N LEU A 20 10.63 0.20 2.82
CA LEU A 20 10.18 0.88 1.60
C LEU A 20 10.61 0.13 0.33
N GLU A 21 11.89 -0.27 0.24
CA GLU A 21 12.39 -1.08 -0.87
C GLU A 21 11.65 -2.41 -0.99
N LYS A 22 11.40 -3.04 0.15
CA LYS A 22 10.65 -4.29 0.25
C LYS A 22 9.19 -4.11 -0.19
N LEU A 23 8.58 -2.96 0.06
CA LEU A 23 7.22 -2.64 -0.34
C LEU A 23 7.12 -2.12 -1.79
N ALA A 24 8.24 -1.98 -2.52
CA ALA A 24 8.22 -1.63 -3.92
C ALA A 24 7.35 -2.62 -4.74
N GLY A 25 6.37 -2.08 -5.47
CA GLY A 25 5.41 -2.88 -6.25
C GLY A 25 4.28 -3.52 -5.43
N TYR A 26 4.15 -3.13 -4.15
CA TYR A 26 2.98 -3.46 -3.34
C TYR A 26 2.05 -2.25 -3.20
N MET A 27 0.77 -2.54 -3.01
CA MET A 27 -0.25 -1.54 -2.74
C MET A 27 -0.93 -1.86 -1.40
N VAL A 28 -1.21 -0.82 -0.62
CA VAL A 28 -2.05 -0.94 0.58
C VAL A 28 -3.46 -1.27 0.15
N VAL A 29 -4.07 -2.27 0.77
CA VAL A 29 -5.46 -2.65 0.52
C VAL A 29 -6.32 -2.22 1.71
N PRO A 30 -7.40 -1.45 1.48
CA PRO A 30 -8.40 -1.13 2.49
C PRO A 30 -8.97 -2.37 3.19
N LYS A 31 -9.29 -2.26 4.48
CA LYS A 31 -9.66 -3.38 5.35
C LYS A 31 -10.93 -4.12 4.91
N ASP A 32 -11.89 -3.39 4.37
CA ASP A 32 -13.11 -3.89 3.76
C ASP A 32 -12.83 -4.78 2.53
N LEU A 33 -11.70 -4.55 1.85
CA LEU A 33 -11.32 -5.31 0.66
C LEU A 33 -10.47 -6.56 0.96
N TRP A 34 -9.99 -6.74 2.20
CA TRP A 34 -9.14 -7.88 2.56
C TRP A 34 -9.75 -9.25 2.24
N PRO A 35 -11.05 -9.51 2.46
CA PRO A 35 -11.65 -10.81 2.16
C PRO A 35 -11.58 -11.22 0.68
N PHE A 36 -11.38 -10.26 -0.24
CA PHE A 36 -11.29 -10.52 -1.68
C PHE A 36 -9.88 -10.89 -2.14
N ILE A 37 -8.87 -10.76 -1.28
CA ILE A 37 -7.50 -11.17 -1.61
C ILE A 37 -7.43 -12.69 -1.57
N LYS A 38 -7.27 -13.34 -2.73
CA LYS A 38 -7.23 -14.80 -2.87
C LYS A 38 -5.85 -15.32 -3.26
N TYR A 39 -5.66 -16.64 -3.16
CA TYR A 39 -4.53 -17.33 -3.78
C TYR A 39 -4.45 -16.99 -5.28
N PRO A 40 -3.26 -16.78 -5.88
CA PRO A 40 -1.91 -16.87 -5.30
C PRO A 40 -1.31 -15.49 -4.91
N ALA A 41 -2.13 -14.55 -4.43
CA ALA A 41 -1.61 -13.21 -4.09
C ALA A 41 -0.51 -13.28 -3.02
N HIS A 42 0.58 -12.55 -3.24
CA HIS A 42 1.61 -12.35 -2.22
C HIS A 42 1.28 -11.11 -1.41
N VAL A 43 1.34 -11.23 -0.09
CA VAL A 43 1.05 -10.12 0.83
C VAL A 43 2.19 -9.85 1.78
N ARG A 44 2.24 -8.62 2.27
CA ARG A 44 3.07 -8.15 3.39
C ARG A 44 2.17 -7.37 4.33
N TYR A 45 2.54 -7.23 5.59
CA TYR A 45 1.71 -6.49 6.52
C TYR A 45 2.51 -5.87 7.63
N ILE A 46 1.93 -4.85 8.23
CA ILE A 46 2.41 -4.22 9.47
C ILE A 46 1.40 -4.58 10.54
N GLU A 47 1.89 -5.10 11.67
CA GLU A 47 1.05 -5.37 12.84
C GLU A 47 0.71 -4.06 13.56
N ILE A 48 -0.41 -4.03 14.26
CA ILE A 48 -0.78 -2.86 15.08
C ILE A 48 0.32 -2.53 16.10
N GLU A 49 0.51 -1.25 16.43
CA GLU A 49 1.52 -0.80 17.42
C GLU A 49 1.44 -1.57 18.75
N ALA A 50 0.23 -1.91 19.22
CA ALA A 50 0.01 -2.69 20.43
C ALA A 50 0.60 -4.12 20.38
N LYS A 51 0.99 -4.60 19.20
CA LYS A 51 1.69 -5.87 18.95
C LYS A 51 3.17 -5.67 18.60
N GLY A 52 3.66 -4.44 18.64
CA GLY A 52 5.03 -4.06 18.33
C GLY A 52 5.19 -3.27 17.04
N GLY A 53 4.13 -3.02 16.27
CA GLY A 53 4.21 -2.22 15.04
C GLY A 53 5.10 -2.85 13.96
N GLU A 54 5.43 -4.15 14.09
CA GLU A 54 6.53 -4.72 13.34
C GLU A 54 6.14 -5.04 11.90
N PHE A 55 7.03 -4.67 10.98
CA PHE A 55 6.93 -5.09 9.59
C PHE A 55 7.07 -6.61 9.47
N ARG A 56 6.15 -7.21 8.71
CA ARG A 56 6.15 -8.63 8.38
C ARG A 56 6.31 -8.82 6.88
N SER A 57 7.36 -9.55 6.51
CA SER A 57 7.64 -9.95 5.12
C SER A 57 6.52 -10.76 4.47
N GLY A 58 5.59 -11.30 5.26
CA GLY A 58 4.39 -11.97 4.79
C GLY A 58 4.67 -13.21 3.95
N GLY A 59 3.77 -13.50 3.01
CA GLY A 59 3.80 -14.72 2.21
C GLY A 59 2.65 -14.78 1.21
N PHE A 60 2.48 -15.94 0.57
CA PHE A 60 1.38 -16.18 -0.35
C PHE A 60 0.11 -16.54 0.41
N VAL A 61 -1.01 -15.96 -0.01
CA VAL A 61 -2.34 -16.28 0.55
C VAL A 61 -2.70 -17.70 0.19
N LEU A 62 -2.88 -18.55 1.19
CA LEU A 62 -3.34 -19.92 1.03
C LEU A 62 -4.86 -20.03 1.21
N ASN A 63 -5.42 -19.35 2.22
CA ASN A 63 -6.86 -19.29 2.45
C ASN A 63 -7.26 -17.96 3.11
N ASN A 64 -8.29 -17.33 2.59
CA ASN A 64 -8.76 -16.02 3.05
C ASN A 64 -10.21 -15.74 2.58
N PRO A 65 -11.13 -15.34 3.47
CA PRO A 65 -11.00 -15.34 4.92
C PRO A 65 -10.90 -16.77 5.47
N PHE A 66 -10.17 -16.92 6.57
CA PHE A 66 -10.16 -18.14 7.37
C PHE A 66 -10.81 -17.83 8.71
N ASP A 67 -12.10 -18.14 8.83
CA ASP A 67 -12.87 -17.93 10.05
C ASP A 67 -12.77 -19.18 10.93
N THR A 68 -12.36 -19.00 12.20
CA THR A 68 -12.29 -20.11 13.15
C THR A 68 -12.63 -19.66 14.57
N LYS A 69 -13.27 -20.55 15.33
CA LYS A 69 -13.53 -20.35 16.75
C LYS A 69 -12.26 -20.67 17.52
N VAL A 70 -11.70 -19.66 18.19
CA VAL A 70 -10.59 -19.87 19.11
C VAL A 70 -11.08 -20.77 20.25
N ARG A 71 -10.30 -21.78 20.61
CA ARG A 71 -10.68 -22.76 21.65
C ARG A 71 -11.05 -22.04 22.96
N GLY A 72 -12.31 -22.15 23.38
CA GLY A 72 -12.83 -21.49 24.58
C GLY A 72 -13.44 -20.10 24.36
N SER A 73 -13.45 -19.59 23.12
CA SER A 73 -14.15 -18.36 22.75
C SER A 73 -15.52 -18.65 22.15
N THR A 74 -16.50 -17.81 22.48
CA THR A 74 -17.82 -17.78 21.83
C THR A 74 -17.82 -16.97 20.54
N SER A 75 -16.81 -16.11 20.31
CA SER A 75 -16.67 -15.30 19.11
C SER A 75 -15.80 -15.97 18.04
N GLU A 76 -16.28 -15.90 16.79
CA GLU A 76 -15.48 -16.26 15.61
C GLU A 76 -14.43 -15.17 15.36
N LYS A 77 -13.19 -15.60 15.15
CA LYS A 77 -12.11 -14.71 14.73
C LYS A 77 -11.76 -14.96 13.27
N ARG A 78 -11.45 -13.88 12.56
CA ARG A 78 -11.10 -13.89 11.15
C ARG A 78 -9.59 -13.77 10.96
N PHE A 79 -9.05 -14.65 10.13
CA PHE A 79 -7.63 -14.75 9.85
C PHE A 79 -7.36 -14.79 8.34
N ILE A 80 -6.09 -14.53 7.97
CA ILE A 80 -5.51 -14.87 6.68
C ILE A 80 -4.53 -16.01 6.92
N LYS A 81 -4.69 -17.13 6.18
CA LYS A 81 -3.71 -18.21 6.18
C LYS A 81 -2.68 -17.96 5.08
N LEU A 82 -1.41 -17.92 5.46
CA LEU A 82 -0.27 -17.63 4.60
C LEU A 82 0.68 -18.83 4.51
N GLN A 83 1.47 -18.87 3.44
CA GLN A 83 2.52 -19.86 3.22
C GLN A 83 3.75 -19.24 2.54
N ASN A 84 4.95 -19.77 2.79
CA ASN A 84 6.14 -19.43 2.01
C ASN A 84 6.33 -20.41 0.85
N GLY A 85 6.45 -19.85 -0.35
CA GLY A 85 6.55 -20.64 -1.59
C GLY A 85 5.28 -21.44 -1.92
N PHE A 86 5.37 -22.21 -3.00
CA PHE A 86 4.28 -23.03 -3.52
C PHE A 86 4.50 -24.54 -3.35
N ASN A 87 5.75 -24.95 -3.12
CA ASN A 87 6.09 -26.36 -2.96
C ASN A 87 5.97 -26.80 -1.50
N LYS A 88 4.91 -27.56 -1.19
CA LYS A 88 4.65 -28.09 0.15
C LYS A 88 5.67 -29.11 0.63
N THR A 89 6.45 -29.72 -0.28
CA THR A 89 7.48 -30.70 0.07
C THR A 89 8.86 -30.05 0.28
N ALA A 90 8.99 -28.74 0.05
CA ALA A 90 10.23 -28.03 0.33
C ALA A 90 10.54 -28.06 1.84
N LYS A 91 11.81 -28.28 2.18
CA LYS A 91 12.28 -28.47 3.57
C LYS A 91 11.97 -27.28 4.48
N ASP A 92 11.87 -26.08 3.92
CA ASP A 92 11.61 -24.82 4.59
C ASP A 92 10.17 -24.31 4.43
N HIS A 93 9.28 -25.10 3.84
CA HIS A 93 7.87 -24.75 3.71
C HIS A 93 7.20 -24.64 5.09
N LYS A 94 6.49 -23.54 5.28
CA LYS A 94 5.82 -23.12 6.51
C LYS A 94 4.50 -22.48 6.13
N GLU A 95 3.48 -22.83 6.88
CA GLU A 95 2.18 -22.17 6.87
C GLU A 95 1.98 -21.46 8.22
N TRP A 96 1.35 -20.29 8.21
CA TRP A 96 0.97 -19.57 9.42
C TRP A 96 -0.32 -18.79 9.23
N ILE A 97 -0.87 -18.28 10.33
CA ILE A 97 -2.07 -17.45 10.33
C ILE A 97 -1.75 -16.06 10.85
N ALA A 98 -2.35 -15.05 10.22
CA ALA A 98 -2.35 -13.67 10.68
C ALA A 98 -3.79 -13.24 10.98
N ALA A 99 -4.04 -12.70 12.17
CA ALA A 99 -5.39 -12.28 12.57
C ALA A 99 -5.71 -10.91 11.98
N TYR A 100 -6.93 -10.71 11.48
CA TYR A 100 -7.36 -9.43 10.92
C TYR A 100 -7.32 -8.28 11.96
N GLU A 101 -7.47 -8.61 13.23
CA GLU A 101 -7.41 -7.66 14.34
C GLU A 101 -5.99 -7.24 14.69
N ASP A 102 -4.98 -8.07 14.39
CA ASP A 102 -3.58 -7.80 14.69
C ASP A 102 -2.87 -7.04 13.56
N ILE A 103 -3.50 -6.92 12.38
CA ILE A 103 -2.95 -6.24 11.20
C ILE A 103 -3.44 -4.78 11.16
N GLU A 104 -2.51 -3.86 11.03
CA GLU A 104 -2.78 -2.44 10.77
C GLU A 104 -2.87 -2.17 9.27
N TYR A 105 -1.82 -2.51 8.53
CA TYR A 105 -1.73 -2.33 7.09
C TYR A 105 -1.48 -3.66 6.39
N LEU A 106 -2.28 -3.96 5.38
CA LEU A 106 -2.08 -5.12 4.49
C LEU A 106 -1.68 -4.62 3.10
N TYR A 107 -0.55 -5.11 2.63
CA TYR A 107 0.04 -4.79 1.34
C TYR A 107 -0.08 -5.99 0.43
N VAL A 108 -0.57 -5.81 -0.79
CA VAL A 108 -0.67 -6.87 -1.80
C VAL A 108 0.26 -6.55 -2.96
N LYS A 109 0.99 -7.54 -3.45
CA LYS A 109 1.85 -7.38 -4.63
C LYS A 109 0.99 -7.13 -5.86
N GLY A 110 1.20 -6.01 -6.53
CA GLY A 110 0.52 -5.71 -7.79
C GLY A 110 0.89 -6.74 -8.86
N ASN A 111 -0.10 -7.17 -9.64
CA ASN A 111 0.17 -7.92 -10.86
C ASN A 111 0.59 -6.95 -11.98
N GLY A 112 1.04 -7.48 -13.13
CA GLY A 112 1.52 -6.64 -14.24
C GLY A 112 0.52 -5.56 -14.68
N ALA A 113 -0.77 -5.90 -14.76
CA ALA A 113 -1.82 -4.94 -15.14
C ALA A 113 -2.00 -3.83 -14.10
N VAL A 114 -2.02 -4.17 -12.82
CA VAL A 114 -2.12 -3.20 -11.71
C VAL A 114 -0.89 -2.29 -11.68
N LEU A 115 0.31 -2.85 -11.89
CA LEU A 115 1.55 -2.07 -11.93
C LEU A 115 1.59 -1.11 -13.13
N THR A 116 1.10 -1.54 -14.30
CA THR A 116 0.94 -0.66 -15.47
C THR A 116 -0.05 0.46 -15.17
N LEU A 117 -1.24 0.13 -14.64
CA LEU A 117 -2.24 1.14 -14.27
C LEU A 117 -1.68 2.15 -13.27
N GLN A 118 -0.94 1.68 -12.26
CA GLN A 118 -0.28 2.55 -11.29
C GLN A 118 0.73 3.50 -11.96
N ARG A 119 1.55 3.00 -12.88
CA ARG A 119 2.51 3.81 -13.64
C ARG A 119 1.83 4.85 -14.53
N ASP A 120 0.74 4.45 -15.19
CA ASP A 120 -0.05 5.33 -16.06
C ASP A 120 -0.70 6.45 -15.23
N LEU A 121 -1.28 6.13 -14.07
CA LEU A 121 -1.82 7.10 -13.12
C LEU A 121 -0.75 8.07 -12.62
N GLN A 122 0.43 7.57 -12.24
CA GLN A 122 1.55 8.43 -11.80
C GLN A 122 1.99 9.40 -12.90
N THR A 123 2.03 8.92 -14.14
CA THR A 123 2.40 9.72 -15.31
C THR A 123 1.33 10.77 -15.62
N ALA A 124 0.06 10.40 -15.54
CA ALA A 124 -1.08 11.31 -15.73
C ALA A 124 -1.08 12.43 -14.67
N VAL A 125 -0.91 12.08 -13.39
CA VAL A 125 -0.82 13.07 -12.29
C VAL A 125 0.37 14.00 -12.48
N SER A 126 1.54 13.46 -12.83
CA SER A 126 2.74 14.28 -13.07
C SER A 126 2.53 15.26 -14.23
N SER A 127 1.87 14.81 -15.31
CA SER A 127 1.53 15.65 -16.46
C SER A 127 0.51 16.73 -16.09
N LEU A 128 -0.49 16.39 -15.28
CA LEU A 128 -1.49 17.34 -14.78
C LEU A 128 -0.84 18.43 -13.92
N ASN A 129 0.05 18.06 -13.00
CA ASN A 129 0.79 19.01 -12.17
C ASN A 129 1.66 19.95 -13.02
N ALA A 130 2.34 19.41 -14.05
CA ALA A 130 3.12 20.23 -14.97
C ALA A 130 2.23 21.23 -15.74
N ASN A 131 1.04 20.81 -16.16
CA ASN A 131 0.09 21.68 -16.84
C ASN A 131 -0.45 22.77 -15.91
N ILE A 132 -0.78 22.44 -14.66
CA ILE A 132 -1.20 23.42 -13.64
C ILE A 132 -0.11 24.48 -13.44
N ALA A 133 1.15 24.07 -13.33
CA ALA A 133 2.27 24.98 -13.17
C ALA A 133 2.41 25.95 -14.38
N ARG A 134 2.26 25.43 -15.61
CA ARG A 134 2.28 26.26 -16.83
C ARG A 134 1.12 27.25 -16.86
N LEU A 135 -0.09 26.81 -16.52
CA LEU A 135 -1.28 27.69 -16.46
C LEU A 135 -1.11 28.80 -15.42
N ALA A 136 -0.54 28.49 -14.26
CA ALA A 136 -0.22 29.48 -13.24
C ALA A 136 0.82 30.51 -13.73
N GLU A 137 1.84 30.06 -14.48
CA GLU A 137 2.82 30.95 -15.09
C GLU A 137 2.19 31.87 -16.16
N TYR A 138 1.33 31.32 -17.02
CA TYR A 138 0.61 32.10 -18.03
C TYR A 138 -0.31 33.13 -17.39
N SER A 139 -1.04 32.77 -16.34
CA SER A 139 -1.91 33.69 -15.60
C SER A 139 -1.12 34.88 -15.06
N LYS A 140 0.04 34.64 -14.41
CA LYS A 140 0.93 35.70 -13.94
C LYS A 140 1.46 36.60 -15.07
N LYS A 141 1.74 36.04 -16.25
CA LYS A 141 2.17 36.83 -17.42
C LYS A 141 1.04 37.73 -17.93
N LEU A 142 -0.19 37.23 -17.96
CA LEU A 142 -1.35 38.00 -18.37
C LEU A 142 -1.67 39.12 -17.38
N GLU A 143 -1.64 38.85 -16.07
CA GLU A 143 -1.80 39.86 -15.01
C GLU A 143 -0.81 41.01 -15.18
N ARG A 144 0.48 40.70 -15.38
CA ARG A 144 1.52 41.72 -15.62
C ARG A 144 1.24 42.55 -16.87
N ARG A 145 0.71 41.92 -17.93
CA ARG A 145 0.41 42.60 -19.19
C ARG A 145 -0.82 43.49 -19.09
N ILE A 146 -1.84 43.07 -18.35
CA ILE A 146 -3.03 43.89 -18.05
C ILE A 146 -2.58 45.12 -17.25
N ALA A 147 -1.83 44.94 -16.16
CA ALA A 147 -1.33 46.05 -15.35
C ALA A 147 -0.47 47.05 -16.16
N SER A 148 0.34 46.57 -17.11
CA SER A 148 1.13 47.45 -17.97
C SER A 148 0.29 48.21 -19.01
N LEU A 149 -0.83 47.62 -19.46
CA LEU A 149 -1.76 48.30 -20.35
C LEU A 149 -2.58 49.36 -19.60
N GLU A 150 -3.11 49.02 -18.42
CA GLU A 150 -3.87 49.94 -17.59
C GLU A 150 -3.06 51.20 -17.22
N SER A 151 -1.79 51.01 -16.82
CA SER A 151 -0.88 52.13 -16.55
C SER A 151 -0.61 53.02 -17.78
N ARG A 152 -0.54 52.44 -18.98
CA ARG A 152 -0.39 53.18 -20.24
C ARG A 152 -1.63 54.00 -20.60
N PHE A 153 -2.82 53.45 -20.40
CA PHE A 153 -4.07 54.18 -20.67
C PHE A 153 -4.26 55.33 -19.67
N ALA A 154 -4.06 55.09 -18.38
CA ALA A 154 -4.17 56.14 -17.34
C ALA A 154 -3.21 57.33 -17.59
N SER A 155 -2.01 57.06 -18.12
CA SER A 155 -1.04 58.11 -18.46
C SER A 155 -1.34 58.84 -19.78
N SER A 156 -2.22 58.30 -20.64
CA SER A 156 -2.66 58.95 -21.88
C SER A 156 -3.84 59.91 -21.71
N GLU A 157 -4.70 59.70 -20.70
CA GLU A 157 -5.84 60.58 -20.37
C GLU A 157 -5.45 61.82 -19.55
N SER A 158 -4.21 61.86 -19.03
CA SER A 158 -3.69 62.95 -18.21
C SER A 158 -2.95 64.04 -19.02
N ARG A 159 -3.07 64.03 -20.35
CA ARG A 159 -2.46 64.99 -21.28
C ARG A 159 -3.54 65.70 -22.10
#